data_AF-K2R4M3-F1
#
_entry.id   AF-K2R4M3-F1
#
_cell.length_a   1.000
_cell.length_b   1.000
_cell.length_c   1.000
_cell.angle_alpha   90.00
_cell.angle_beta   90.00
_cell.angle_gamma   90.00
#
_symmetry.space_group_name_H-M   'P 1'
#
loop_
_entity.id
_entity.type
_entity.pdbx_description
1 polymer ?
#
loop_
_entity_poly.entity_id
_entity_poly.type
_entity_poly.pdbx_seq_one_letter_code
_entity_poly.pdbx_strand_id
1 'polypeptide(L)'
;MGSRWVVVPKQPATPTSVTKDISTPKRGGDFVQLFAEKNSSPASRRYIRLAARALDSVAIEVTMKDREIAALQEQLKQVNPPKRGKVVLDQKERFVNLAQILSQSNQVPSQRVRKTRNVQKEVIVVEAESGSESEEPAPTRQSTRNRRPTRRYLERDLSADEESA
;
A
#
# COMPACT_ATOMS: atom_id res chain seq x y z
N MET A 1 40.27 82.41 17.35
CA MET A 1 39.33 81.58 16.57
C MET A 1 39.49 80.14 17.02
N GLY A 2 38.49 79.58 17.71
CA GLY A 2 38.57 78.23 18.28
C GLY A 2 37.74 77.24 17.46
N SER A 3 38.37 76.18 16.95
CA SER A 3 37.69 75.10 16.25
C SER A 3 36.95 74.18 17.23
N ARG A 4 35.63 74.02 17.06
CA ARG A 4 34.82 73.06 17.82
C ARG A 4 34.94 71.68 17.17
N TRP A 5 35.35 70.69 17.94
CA TRP A 5 35.30 69.29 17.53
C TRP A 5 33.92 68.73 17.87
N VAL A 6 33.28 68.09 16.89
CA VAL A 6 32.01 67.38 17.07
C VAL A 6 32.33 65.89 17.11
N VAL A 7 32.14 65.27 18.28
CA VAL A 7 32.24 63.81 18.43
C VAL A 7 30.91 63.21 17.99
N VAL A 8 30.90 62.52 16.85
CA VAL A 8 29.74 61.74 16.40
C VAL A 8 29.86 60.36 17.05
N PRO A 9 28.94 59.97 17.95
CA PRO A 9 28.95 58.62 18.50
C PRO A 9 28.65 57.64 17.37
N LYS A 10 29.61 56.77 17.06
CA LYS A 10 29.37 55.62 16.19
C LYS A 10 28.37 54.71 16.91
N GLN A 11 27.18 54.53 16.34
CA GLN A 11 26.24 53.55 16.85
C GLN A 11 26.93 52.17 16.89
N PRO A 12 26.81 51.40 17.98
CA PRO A 12 27.29 50.03 17.99
C PRO A 12 26.54 49.27 16.89
N ALA A 13 27.28 48.50 16.08
CA ALA A 13 26.69 47.66 15.05
C ALA A 13 25.59 46.81 15.69
N THR A 14 24.37 46.94 15.17
CA THR A 14 23.25 46.08 15.57
C THR A 14 23.73 44.63 15.53
N PRO A 15 23.57 43.84 16.60
CA PRO A 15 24.00 42.45 16.58
C PRO A 15 23.32 41.76 15.40
N THR A 16 24.11 41.04 14.59
CA THR A 16 23.58 40.27 13.46
C THR A 16 22.44 39.40 13.96
N SER A 17 21.24 39.55 13.40
CA SER A 17 20.09 38.73 13.75
C SER A 17 20.47 37.27 13.48
N VAL A 18 20.70 36.51 14.54
CA VAL A 18 20.90 35.07 14.43
C VAL A 18 19.55 34.46 14.11
N THR A 19 19.18 34.43 12.84
CA THR A 19 18.06 33.64 12.35
C THR A 19 18.49 32.18 12.39
N LYS A 20 18.53 31.59 13.59
CA LYS A 20 18.59 30.12 13.70
C LYS A 20 17.28 29.63 13.10
N ASP A 21 17.33 29.14 11.87
CA ASP A 21 16.20 28.53 11.20
C ASP A 21 15.70 27.40 12.11
N ILE A 22 14.53 27.60 12.74
CA ILE A 22 14.05 26.70 13.81
C ILE A 22 13.48 25.46 13.13
N SER A 23 14.37 24.56 12.72
CA SER A 23 14.00 23.26 12.20
C SER A 23 13.54 22.37 13.35
N THR A 24 12.35 21.78 13.21
CA THR A 24 11.86 20.80 14.18
C THR A 24 12.68 19.51 14.06
N PRO A 25 13.26 19.02 15.17
CA PRO A 25 14.10 17.82 15.13
C PRO A 25 13.26 16.60 14.77
N LYS A 26 13.69 15.84 13.75
CA LYS A 26 12.98 14.62 13.31
C LYS A 26 13.46 13.38 14.04
N ARG A 27 14.72 13.38 14.49
CA ARG A 27 15.34 12.30 15.27
C ARG A 27 15.92 12.81 16.57
N GLY A 28 16.14 11.90 17.52
CA GLY A 28 16.81 12.18 18.78
C GLY A 28 18.21 12.77 18.60
N GLY A 29 18.94 12.36 17.54
CA GLY A 29 20.25 12.94 17.20
C GLY A 29 20.19 14.44 16.91
N ASP A 30 19.24 14.87 16.09
CA ASP A 30 19.02 16.28 15.77
C ASP A 30 18.64 17.07 17.03
N PHE A 31 17.82 16.46 17.90
CA PHE A 31 17.47 17.04 19.18
C PHE A 31 18.70 17.28 20.06
N VAL A 32 19.62 16.32 20.16
CA VAL A 32 20.87 16.52 20.91
C VAL A 32 21.71 17.65 20.30
N GLN A 33 21.76 17.73 18.97
CA GLN A 33 22.52 18.76 18.25
C GLN A 33 22.00 20.18 18.52
N LEU A 34 20.68 20.37 18.64
CA LEU A 34 20.07 21.65 19.01
C LEU A 34 20.55 22.15 20.38
N PHE A 35 20.87 21.23 21.30
CA PHE A 35 21.33 21.55 22.65
C PHE A 35 22.85 21.37 22.84
N ALA A 36 23.63 21.23 21.76
CA ALA A 36 25.08 21.06 21.85
C ALA A 36 25.78 22.20 22.61
N GLU A 37 25.34 23.45 22.40
CA GLU A 37 25.87 24.64 23.10
C GLU A 37 25.45 24.70 24.59
N LYS A 38 24.34 24.06 24.96
CA LYS A 38 23.73 24.13 26.31
C LYS A 38 24.01 22.89 27.18
N ASN A 39 24.97 22.05 26.78
CA ASN A 39 25.21 20.75 27.41
C ASN A 39 26.24 20.77 28.58
N SER A 40 26.51 21.93 29.17
CA SER A 40 27.64 22.13 30.09
C SER A 40 27.57 21.23 31.34
N SER A 41 26.38 21.00 31.90
CA SER A 41 26.21 20.23 33.14
C SER A 41 25.89 18.73 32.91
N PRO A 42 26.32 17.81 33.80
CA PRO A 42 25.95 16.40 33.70
C PRO A 42 24.43 16.16 33.75
N ALA A 43 23.72 16.93 34.58
CA ALA A 43 22.27 16.85 34.70
C ALA A 43 21.56 17.25 33.38
N SER A 44 21.95 18.39 32.78
CA SER A 44 21.38 18.82 31.50
C SER A 44 21.61 17.79 30.39
N ARG A 45 22.83 17.24 30.29
CA ARG A 45 23.15 16.15 29.34
C ARG A 45 22.22 14.95 29.51
N ARG A 46 21.93 14.56 30.76
CA ARG A 46 21.01 13.45 31.04
C ARG A 46 19.61 13.73 30.54
N TYR A 47 19.05 14.90 30.84
CA TYR A 47 17.70 15.28 30.38
C TYR A 47 17.61 15.38 28.86
N ILE A 48 18.62 15.97 28.21
CA ILE A 48 18.68 16.06 26.74
C ILE A 48 18.66 14.66 26.11
N ARG A 49 19.44 13.72 26.63
CA ARG A 49 19.45 12.33 26.14
C ARG A 49 18.13 11.61 26.39
N LEU A 50 17.48 11.86 27.53
CA LEU A 50 16.19 11.25 27.86
C LEU A 50 15.10 11.74 26.89
N ALA A 51 15.05 13.04 26.62
CA ALA A 51 14.15 13.61 25.62
C ALA A 51 14.45 13.11 24.20
N ALA A 52 15.72 12.99 23.83
CA ALA A 52 16.12 12.41 22.54
C ALA A 52 15.62 10.97 22.36
N ARG A 53 15.74 10.13 23.40
CA ARG A 53 15.22 8.76 23.38
C ARG A 53 13.70 8.69 23.26
N ALA A 54 12.98 9.60 23.93
CA ALA A 54 11.53 9.69 23.84
C ALA A 54 11.08 10.11 22.43
N LEU A 55 11.84 10.97 21.76
CA LEU A 55 11.58 11.29 20.35
C LEU A 55 11.82 10.10 19.44
N ASP A 56 12.90 9.35 19.65
CA ASP A 56 13.19 8.15 18.85
C ASP A 56 12.10 7.08 19.03
N SER A 57 11.57 6.88 20.23
CA SER A 57 10.46 5.93 20.44
C SER A 57 9.20 6.35 19.68
N VAL A 58 8.82 7.63 19.75
CA VAL A 58 7.67 8.16 19.00
C VAL A 58 7.90 8.06 17.49
N ALA A 59 9.11 8.35 17.01
CA ALA A 59 9.44 8.22 15.59
C ALA A 59 9.27 6.77 15.12
N ILE A 60 9.70 5.79 15.92
CA ILE A 60 9.49 4.37 15.60
C ILE A 60 7.99 4.04 15.53
N GLU A 61 7.20 4.46 16.53
CA GLU A 61 5.75 4.24 16.53
C GLU A 61 5.06 4.82 15.30
N VAL A 62 5.43 6.04 14.90
CA VAL A 62 4.89 6.68 13.69
C VAL A 62 5.23 5.85 12.45
N THR A 63 6.49 5.42 12.31
CA THR A 63 6.88 4.60 11.15
C THR A 63 6.17 3.25 11.10
N MET A 64 5.83 2.65 12.25
CA MET A 64 5.06 1.41 12.30
C MET A 64 3.61 1.66 11.87
N LYS A 65 2.97 2.73 12.36
CA LYS A 65 1.62 3.13 11.94
C LYS A 65 1.57 3.48 10.46
N ASP A 66 2.57 4.16 9.92
CA ASP A 66 2.65 4.46 8.48
C ASP A 66 2.69 3.19 7.63
N ARG A 67 3.43 2.16 8.08
CA ARG A 67 3.45 0.84 7.41
C ARG A 67 2.10 0.15 7.48
N GLU A 68 1.44 0.18 8.64
CA GLU A 68 0.10 -0.37 8.81
C GLU A 68 -0.92 0.33 7.90
N ILE A 69 -0.88 1.66 7.85
CA ILE A 69 -1.74 2.46 6.96
C ILE A 69 -1.49 2.08 5.50
N ALA A 70 -0.23 1.96 5.08
CA ALA A 70 0.10 1.56 3.72
C ALA A 70 -0.44 0.15 3.39
N ALA A 71 -0.26 -0.82 4.29
CA ALA A 71 -0.76 -2.17 4.11
C ALA A 71 -2.30 -2.21 4.04
N LEU A 72 -2.99 -1.47 4.91
CA LEU A 72 -4.45 -1.36 4.88
C LEU A 72 -4.95 -0.70 3.59
N GLN A 73 -4.25 0.32 3.10
CA GLN A 73 -4.57 0.94 1.81
C GLN A 73 -4.40 -0.02 0.65
N GLU A 74 -3.38 -0.88 0.67
CA GLU A 74 -3.20 -1.93 -0.34
C GLU A 74 -4.33 -2.96 -0.30
N GLN A 75 -4.72 -3.42 0.89
CA GLN A 75 -5.87 -4.32 1.05
C GLN A 75 -7.17 -3.68 0.53
N LEU A 76 -7.40 -2.40 0.84
CA LEU A 76 -8.55 -1.66 0.33
C LEU A 76 -8.54 -1.55 -1.20
N LYS A 77 -7.37 -1.34 -1.81
CA LYS A 77 -7.23 -1.33 -3.28
C LYS A 77 -7.49 -2.70 -3.90
N GLN A 78 -7.15 -3.79 -3.21
CA GLN A 78 -7.44 -5.15 -3.68
C GLN A 78 -8.93 -5.49 -3.58
N VAL A 79 -9.57 -5.17 -2.45
CA VAL A 79 -11.01 -5.41 -2.22
C VAL A 79 -11.86 -4.52 -3.11
N ASN A 80 -11.49 -3.25 -3.24
CA ASN A 80 -12.18 -2.26 -4.05
C ASN A 80 -11.24 -1.75 -5.16
N PRO A 81 -11.03 -2.56 -6.22
CA PRO A 81 -10.21 -2.11 -7.33
C PRO A 81 -10.84 -0.86 -7.94
N PRO A 82 -10.04 0.17 -8.25
CA PRO A 82 -10.57 1.35 -8.91
C PRO A 82 -11.26 0.93 -10.20
N LYS A 83 -12.45 1.48 -10.44
CA LYS A 83 -13.20 1.19 -11.67
C LYS A 83 -12.30 1.54 -12.85
N ARG A 84 -12.09 0.58 -13.76
CA ARG A 84 -11.36 0.83 -15.00
C ARG A 84 -12.11 1.92 -15.76
N GLY A 85 -11.43 3.05 -16.01
CA GLY A 85 -11.93 4.07 -16.92
C GLY A 85 -12.13 3.46 -18.30
N LYS A 86 -13.07 4.00 -19.09
CA LYS A 86 -13.18 3.64 -20.50
C LYS A 86 -11.85 4.00 -21.16
N VAL A 87 -11.15 3.00 -21.69
CA VAL A 87 -9.94 3.22 -22.48
C VAL A 87 -10.40 3.84 -23.80
N VAL A 88 -10.28 5.16 -23.90
CA VAL A 88 -10.46 5.88 -25.16
C VAL A 88 -9.18 5.66 -25.95
N LEU A 89 -9.16 4.58 -26.75
CA LEU A 89 -8.09 4.37 -27.73
C LEU A 89 -8.09 5.52 -28.72
N ASP A 90 -6.94 6.16 -28.87
CA ASP A 90 -6.74 7.20 -29.85
C ASP A 90 -7.00 6.64 -31.25
N GLN A 91 -7.69 7.39 -32.11
CA GLN A 91 -8.22 6.84 -33.36
C GLN A 91 -7.11 6.30 -34.27
N LYS A 92 -5.97 6.97 -34.28
CA LYS A 92 -4.80 6.60 -35.08
C LYS A 92 -4.18 5.28 -34.59
N GLU A 93 -4.13 5.05 -33.29
CA GLU A 93 -3.58 3.82 -32.70
C GLU A 93 -4.44 2.59 -33.01
N ARG A 94 -5.76 2.77 -33.18
CA ARG A 94 -6.66 1.67 -33.61
C ARG A 94 -6.26 1.11 -34.97
N PHE A 95 -5.92 1.99 -35.92
CA PHE A 95 -5.52 1.56 -37.26
C PHE A 95 -4.14 0.92 -37.28
N VAL A 96 -3.20 1.41 -36.46
CA VAL A 96 -1.87 0.81 -36.32
C VAL A 96 -1.95 -0.60 -35.72
N ASN A 97 -2.77 -0.79 -34.67
CA ASN A 97 -2.97 -2.11 -34.06
C ASN A 97 -3.66 -3.08 -35.02
N LEU A 98 -4.66 -2.62 -35.78
CA LEU A 98 -5.30 -3.44 -36.83
C LEU A 98 -4.31 -3.82 -37.93
N ALA A 99 -3.48 -2.89 -38.40
CA ALA A 99 -2.46 -3.18 -39.41
C ALA A 99 -1.44 -4.20 -38.89
N GLN A 100 -1.03 -4.07 -37.64
CA GLN A 100 -0.13 -5.03 -36.98
C GLN A 100 -0.77 -6.42 -36.87
N ILE A 101 -2.02 -6.52 -36.40
CA ILE A 101 -2.76 -7.79 -36.29
C ILE A 101 -2.90 -8.45 -37.67
N LEU A 102 -3.26 -7.69 -38.70
CA LEU A 102 -3.39 -8.21 -40.06
C LEU A 102 -2.05 -8.66 -40.66
N SER A 103 -0.97 -7.94 -40.38
CA SER A 103 0.37 -8.35 -40.80
C SER A 103 0.83 -9.65 -40.13
N GLN A 104 0.45 -9.85 -38.87
CA GLN A 104 0.77 -11.07 -38.11
C GLN A 104 -0.15 -12.24 -38.45
N SER A 105 -1.43 -12.00 -38.77
CA SER A 105 -2.38 -13.06 -39.11
C SER A 105 -2.11 -13.69 -40.48
N ASN A 106 -1.53 -12.91 -41.40
CA ASN A 106 -1.08 -13.40 -42.71
C ASN A 106 0.29 -14.10 -42.63
N GLN A 107 0.93 -14.08 -41.46
CA GLN A 107 2.14 -14.84 -41.22
C GLN A 107 1.73 -16.27 -40.89
N VAL A 108 2.07 -17.21 -41.79
CA VAL A 108 1.81 -18.64 -41.58
C VAL A 108 2.30 -19.01 -40.19
N PRO A 109 1.43 -19.48 -39.27
CA PRO A 109 1.90 -19.94 -37.98
C PRO A 109 2.88 -21.06 -38.28
N SER A 110 4.15 -20.89 -37.91
CA SER A 110 5.09 -22.00 -37.89
C SER A 110 4.63 -22.91 -36.75
N GLN A 111 3.59 -23.69 -37.01
CA GLN A 111 3.07 -24.70 -36.14
C GLN A 111 4.15 -25.78 -36.14
N ARG A 112 5.13 -25.62 -35.25
CA ARG A 112 6.09 -26.66 -34.96
C ARG A 112 5.28 -27.77 -34.31
N VAL A 113 4.83 -28.71 -35.14
CA VAL A 113 4.18 -29.95 -34.71
C VAL A 113 5.15 -30.61 -33.73
N ARG A 114 4.89 -30.48 -32.44
CA ARG A 114 5.62 -31.22 -31.41
C ARG A 114 5.21 -32.68 -31.60
N LYS A 115 6.05 -33.45 -32.27
CA LYS A 115 5.93 -34.92 -32.30
C LYS A 115 6.07 -35.39 -30.86
N THR A 116 4.97 -35.76 -30.22
CA THR A 116 5.00 -36.44 -28.92
C THR A 116 5.59 -37.83 -29.15
N ARG A 117 6.80 -38.06 -28.65
CA ARG A 117 7.40 -39.39 -28.60
C ARG A 117 6.61 -40.18 -27.56
N ASN A 118 5.96 -41.26 -27.99
CA ASN A 118 5.24 -42.20 -27.11
C ASN A 118 6.22 -42.70 -26.04
N VAL A 119 6.08 -42.17 -24.82
CA VAL A 119 6.68 -42.76 -23.62
C VAL A 119 5.52 -43.44 -22.92
N GLN A 120 5.58 -44.78 -22.89
CA GLN A 120 4.67 -45.62 -22.14
C GLN A 120 4.66 -45.14 -20.69
N LYS A 121 3.51 -44.64 -20.22
CA LYS A 121 3.27 -44.47 -18.80
C LYS A 121 2.97 -45.87 -18.26
N GLU A 122 3.86 -46.38 -17.42
CA GLU A 122 3.56 -47.51 -16.54
C GLU A 122 2.35 -47.12 -15.69
N VAL A 123 1.23 -47.79 -15.97
CA VAL A 123 0.04 -47.77 -15.14
C VAL A 123 0.35 -48.66 -13.95
N ILE A 124 0.58 -48.07 -12.78
CA ILE A 124 0.60 -48.81 -11.52
C ILE A 124 -0.85 -49.20 -11.23
N VAL A 125 -1.17 -50.46 -11.53
CA VAL A 125 -2.41 -51.12 -11.11
C VAL A 125 -2.26 -51.48 -9.63
N VAL A 126 -3.07 -50.87 -8.78
CA VAL A 126 -3.39 -51.40 -7.45
C VAL A 126 -4.91 -51.62 -7.44
N GLU A 127 -5.30 -52.83 -7.84
CA GLU A 127 -6.55 -53.49 -7.41
C GLU A 127 -6.30 -54.00 -5.98
N ALA A 128 -7.20 -54.08 -5.02
CA ALA A 128 -8.64 -53.86 -4.90
C ALA A 128 -8.86 -53.47 -3.41
N GLU A 129 -9.99 -53.04 -2.86
CA GLU A 129 -11.36 -53.52 -2.99
C GLU A 129 -12.20 -52.73 -1.96
N SER A 130 -13.52 -52.84 -2.07
CA SER A 130 -14.55 -52.54 -1.07
C SER A 130 -15.34 -51.25 -1.28
N GLY A 131 -16.64 -51.46 -1.47
CA GLY A 131 -17.56 -50.54 -2.12
C GLY A 131 -18.29 -49.60 -1.18
N SER A 132 -19.03 -48.69 -1.82
CA SER A 132 -20.33 -48.21 -1.37
C SER A 132 -20.87 -47.36 -2.52
N GLU A 133 -21.89 -47.85 -3.20
CA GLU A 133 -22.73 -47.03 -4.07
C GLU A 133 -23.42 -45.99 -3.18
N SER A 134 -23.01 -44.73 -3.31
CA SER A 134 -23.83 -43.59 -2.91
C SER A 134 -23.94 -42.66 -4.10
N GLU A 135 -25.14 -42.60 -4.67
CA GLU A 135 -25.56 -41.52 -5.58
C GLU A 135 -25.41 -40.18 -4.85
N GLU A 136 -24.28 -39.50 -5.08
CA GLU A 136 -24.17 -38.09 -4.72
C GLU A 136 -24.97 -37.25 -5.73
N PRO A 137 -25.94 -36.43 -5.28
CA PRO A 137 -26.67 -35.55 -6.18
C PRO A 137 -25.69 -34.54 -6.79
N ALA A 138 -25.78 -34.37 -8.11
CA ALA A 138 -24.96 -33.44 -8.87
C ALA A 138 -24.84 -32.07 -8.17
N PRO A 139 -23.64 -31.46 -8.11
CA PRO A 139 -23.46 -30.19 -7.42
C PRO A 139 -24.40 -29.15 -8.01
N THR A 140 -25.37 -28.71 -7.21
CA THR A 140 -26.28 -27.64 -7.62
C THR A 140 -25.45 -26.40 -7.93
N ARG A 141 -25.65 -25.84 -9.13
CA ARG A 141 -25.02 -24.58 -9.56
C ARG A 141 -25.53 -23.42 -8.70
N GLN A 142 -25.01 -23.29 -7.49
CA GLN A 142 -25.29 -22.14 -6.64
C GLN A 142 -24.38 -20.99 -7.05
N SER A 143 -24.97 -19.82 -7.29
CA SER A 143 -24.23 -18.58 -7.52
C SER A 143 -23.51 -18.18 -6.23
N THR A 144 -22.18 -18.22 -6.22
CA THR A 144 -21.33 -17.74 -5.11
C THR A 144 -21.33 -16.22 -4.91
N ARG A 145 -22.17 -15.48 -5.64
CA ARG A 145 -22.33 -14.04 -5.45
C ARG A 145 -23.10 -13.78 -4.16
N ASN A 146 -22.46 -13.12 -3.20
CA ASN A 146 -23.12 -12.49 -2.06
C ASN A 146 -24.10 -11.43 -2.56
N ARG A 147 -25.35 -11.81 -2.78
CA ARG A 147 -26.45 -10.89 -3.07
C ARG A 147 -26.96 -10.36 -1.74
N ARG A 148 -27.27 -9.06 -1.70
CA ARG A 148 -28.03 -8.51 -0.58
C ARG A 148 -29.40 -9.18 -0.56
N PRO A 149 -29.85 -9.72 0.59
CA PRO A 149 -31.18 -10.30 0.66
C PRO A 149 -32.22 -9.24 0.28
N THR A 150 -33.07 -9.58 -0.68
CA THR A 150 -34.21 -8.71 -1.04
C THR A 150 -35.31 -8.89 -0.02
N ARG A 151 -36.18 -7.89 0.15
CA ARG A 151 -37.32 -7.90 1.09
C ARG A 151 -38.14 -9.21 1.10
N ARG A 152 -38.33 -9.83 -0.07
CA ARG A 152 -39.00 -11.14 -0.22
C ARG A 152 -38.35 -12.32 0.50
N TYR A 153 -37.03 -12.31 0.69
CA TYR A 153 -36.33 -13.38 1.42
C TYR A 153 -36.56 -13.24 2.92
N LEU A 154 -36.51 -12.01 3.44
CA LEU A 154 -36.76 -11.73 4.85
C LEU A 154 -38.20 -12.07 5.25
N GLU A 155 -39.17 -11.82 4.37
CA GLU A 155 -40.59 -12.13 4.62
C GLU A 155 -40.87 -13.65 4.66
N ARG A 156 -40.09 -14.46 3.93
CA ARG A 156 -40.28 -15.93 3.88
C ARG A 156 -39.75 -16.62 5.14
N ASP A 157 -38.65 -16.13 5.69
CA ASP A 157 -38.09 -16.68 6.94
C ASP A 157 -39.00 -16.35 8.14
N LEU A 158 -39.59 -15.14 8.16
CA LEU A 158 -40.58 -14.75 9.16
C LEU A 158 -41.87 -15.57 9.10
N SER A 159 -42.30 -16.03 7.92
CA SER A 159 -43.48 -16.89 7.79
C SER A 159 -43.27 -18.33 8.28
N ALA A 160 -42.02 -18.81 8.29
CA ALA A 160 -41.72 -20.16 8.76
C ALA A 160 -41.73 -20.26 10.30
N ASP A 161 -41.40 -19.16 10.98
CA ASP A 161 -41.40 -19.09 12.45
C ASP A 161 -42.82 -18.96 13.03
N GLU A 162 -43.80 -18.44 12.27
CA GLU A 162 -45.19 -18.27 12.69
C GLU A 162 -46.05 -19.56 12.55
N GLU A 163 -45.61 -20.56 11.78
CA GLU A 163 -46.31 -21.86 11.63
C GLU A 163 -45.95 -22.89 12.72
N SER A 164 -45.06 -22.54 13.65
CA SER A 164 -44.59 -23.43 14.74
C SER A 164 -45.14 -23.05 16.13
N ALA A 165 -46.16 -22.20 16.21
CA ALA A 165 -46.83 -21.79 17.46
C ALA A 165 -48.24 -22.36 17.59
#